data_AF-A0AAN4ZF12-F1
#
_entry.id   AF-A0AAN4ZF12-F1
#
_cell.length_a   1.000
_cell.length_b   1.000
_cell.length_c   1.000
_cell.angle_alpha   90.00
_cell.angle_beta   90.00
_cell.angle_gamma   90.00
#
_symmetry.space_group_name_H-M   'P 1'
#
loop_
_entity.id
_entity.type
_entity.pdbx_description
1 polymer ?
#
loop_
_entity_poly.entity_id
_entity_poly.type
_entity_poly.pdbx_seq_one_letter_code
_entity_poly.pdbx_strand_id
1 'polypeptide(L)'
;LILSSLLLAALVAAESKTPIRGTKCAHNQVINRLTVYEDGAIEAECGPLPCGSSGHRCTDGTVACKGDTDIFNGMSWAPNGQSVLLRCCSLNVPKKIYVGTDLVTAGSFYVGGAISEKDKYGNGGDEYDFITNIRTEQGGVRVWVYRVMCEKEGVPAAVAAAPRPTAAPVPRPAEAAPAETNASRQEAFEARRRYLLERLSGQKETAQSEEIEDEGEEGEYEDEEEAPASTFNPLRYRPAVRGAKAPRV
;
A
#
# COMPACT_ATOMS: atom_id res chain seq x y z
N LEU A 1 44.30 -40.74 4.14
CA LEU A 1 42.86 -40.81 4.48
C LEU A 1 42.50 -39.96 5.71
N ILE A 2 43.26 -39.99 6.81
CA ILE A 2 42.95 -39.20 8.02
C ILE A 2 43.06 -37.67 7.80
N LEU A 3 44.00 -37.20 6.98
CA LEU A 3 44.11 -35.77 6.65
C LEU A 3 42.94 -35.23 5.81
N SER A 4 42.22 -36.09 5.07
CA SER A 4 41.09 -35.64 4.24
C SER A 4 39.82 -35.41 5.05
N SER A 5 39.71 -36.03 6.23
CA SER A 5 38.54 -35.92 7.11
C SER A 5 38.57 -34.66 7.98
N LEU A 6 39.76 -34.09 8.26
CA LEU A 6 39.89 -32.84 8.99
C LEU A 6 39.59 -31.60 8.14
N LEU A 7 39.81 -31.66 6.82
CA LEU A 7 39.45 -30.54 5.93
C LEU A 7 37.94 -30.38 5.74
N LEU A 8 37.16 -31.46 5.83
CA LEU A 8 35.70 -31.38 5.72
C LEU A 8 35.03 -30.81 6.98
N ALA A 9 35.65 -30.96 8.16
CA ALA A 9 35.10 -30.43 9.40
C ALA A 9 35.27 -28.89 9.53
N ALA A 10 36.25 -28.30 8.85
CA ALA A 10 36.51 -26.86 8.89
C ALA A 10 35.57 -26.03 7.99
N LEU A 11 34.89 -26.65 7.02
CA LEU A 11 33.98 -25.95 6.09
C LEU A 11 32.54 -25.78 6.60
N VAL A 12 32.19 -26.40 7.74
CA VAL A 12 30.80 -26.36 8.27
C VAL A 12 30.64 -25.37 9.44
N ALA A 13 31.71 -24.72 9.88
CA ALA A 13 31.62 -23.57 10.79
C ALA A 13 31.25 -22.30 10.01
N ALA A 14 30.12 -22.32 9.30
CA ALA A 14 29.46 -21.09 8.91
C ALA A 14 29.01 -20.42 10.21
N GLU A 15 29.82 -19.48 10.70
CA GLU A 15 29.47 -18.58 11.80
C GLU A 15 28.10 -17.99 11.48
N SER A 16 27.07 -18.48 12.17
CA SER A 16 25.76 -17.85 12.17
C SER A 16 25.91 -16.55 12.94
N LYS A 17 26.35 -15.49 12.24
CA LYS A 17 26.36 -14.13 12.77
C LYS A 17 25.01 -13.87 13.39
N THR A 18 25.03 -13.44 14.65
CA THR A 18 23.79 -13.11 15.36
C THR A 18 23.04 -12.06 14.55
N PRO A 19 21.72 -12.22 14.33
CA PRO A 19 20.96 -11.28 13.54
C PRO A 19 21.05 -9.89 14.16
N ILE A 20 21.45 -8.89 13.36
CA ILE A 20 21.55 -7.51 13.80
C ILE A 20 20.13 -7.06 14.16
N ARG A 21 19.93 -6.68 15.42
CA ARG A 21 18.64 -6.23 15.93
C ARG A 21 18.33 -4.87 15.31
N GLY A 22 17.34 -4.81 14.42
CA GLY A 22 16.79 -3.55 13.93
C GLY A 22 15.69 -3.02 14.86
N THR A 23 15.14 -1.87 14.47
CA THR A 23 14.12 -1.14 15.21
C THR A 23 12.82 -1.95 15.31
N LYS A 24 12.22 -1.96 16.50
CA LYS A 24 10.90 -2.54 16.78
C LYS A 24 9.99 -1.44 17.28
N CYS A 25 8.79 -1.34 16.72
CA CYS A 25 7.82 -0.37 17.17
C CYS A 25 7.23 -0.76 18.53
N ALA A 26 6.82 0.25 19.30
CA ALA A 26 6.09 0.03 20.54
C ALA A 26 4.65 -0.42 20.27
N HIS A 27 3.93 -0.72 21.34
CA HIS A 27 2.49 -0.99 21.27
C HIS A 27 1.75 0.22 20.68
N ASN A 28 0.73 -0.04 19.86
CA ASN A 28 -0.04 0.99 19.12
C ASN A 28 0.80 1.91 18.22
N GLN A 29 1.98 1.43 17.78
CA GLN A 29 2.75 2.08 16.74
C GLN A 29 2.81 1.23 15.47
N VAL A 30 3.02 1.89 14.34
CA VAL A 30 3.17 1.28 13.02
C VAL A 30 4.31 1.96 12.28
N ILE A 31 4.93 1.25 11.35
CA ILE A 31 6.00 1.83 10.53
C ILE A 31 5.36 2.75 9.50
N ASN A 32 5.65 4.04 9.61
CA ASN A 32 5.14 5.07 8.71
C ASN A 32 6.22 5.66 7.82
N ARG A 33 7.50 5.48 8.14
CA ARG A 33 8.62 5.94 7.30
C ARG A 33 9.64 4.83 7.12
N LEU A 34 10.11 4.70 5.89
CA LEU A 34 11.20 3.79 5.52
C LEU A 34 12.18 4.55 4.65
N THR A 35 13.44 4.55 5.07
CA THR A 35 14.55 5.21 4.41
C THR A 35 15.53 4.16 3.91
N VAL A 36 15.93 4.27 2.65
CA VAL A 36 17.00 3.45 2.07
C VAL A 36 18.17 4.40 1.77
N TYR A 37 19.22 4.30 2.56
CA TYR A 37 20.41 5.12 2.44
C TYR A 37 21.24 4.74 1.20
N GLU A 38 22.16 5.62 0.80
CA GLU A 38 23.03 5.40 -0.37
C GLU A 38 23.95 4.18 -0.21
N ASP A 39 24.33 3.86 1.03
CA ASP A 39 25.12 2.68 1.38
C ASP A 39 24.28 1.39 1.41
N GLY A 40 22.99 1.47 1.11
CA GLY A 40 22.04 0.35 1.14
C GLY A 40 21.53 0.03 2.55
N ALA A 41 21.88 0.81 3.58
CA ALA A 41 21.28 0.66 4.89
C ALA A 41 19.78 1.00 4.82
N ILE A 42 18.98 0.24 5.56
CA ILE A 42 17.53 0.41 5.61
C ILE A 42 17.14 0.77 7.04
N GLU A 43 16.44 1.87 7.19
CA GLU A 43 15.90 2.32 8.47
C GLU A 43 14.38 2.43 8.39
N ALA A 44 13.73 1.97 9.45
CA ALA A 44 12.29 2.04 9.60
C ALA A 44 11.95 2.81 10.88
N GLU A 45 11.09 3.80 10.74
CA GLU A 45 10.63 4.66 11.83
C GLU A 45 9.17 4.37 12.16
N CYS A 46 8.86 4.46 13.45
CA CYS A 46 7.56 4.16 14.00
C CYS A 46 6.77 5.43 14.25
N GLY A 47 5.53 5.46 13.81
CA GLY A 47 4.55 6.50 14.12
C GLY A 47 3.40 5.95 14.98
N PRO A 48 2.71 6.83 15.72
CA PRO A 48 1.52 6.44 16.48
C PRO A 48 0.38 6.04 15.54
N LEU A 49 -0.32 4.96 15.88
CA LEU A 49 -1.55 4.56 15.19
C LEU A 49 -2.72 5.40 15.72
N PRO A 50 -3.47 6.14 14.88
CA PRO A 50 -4.51 7.06 15.36
C PRO A 50 -5.76 6.38 15.92
N CYS A 51 -6.04 5.14 15.54
CA CYS A 51 -7.14 4.36 16.08
C CYS A 51 -6.88 2.85 15.99
N GLY A 52 -7.59 2.09 16.81
CA GLY A 52 -7.42 0.64 16.91
C GLY A 52 -6.20 0.26 17.76
N SER A 53 -5.67 -0.94 17.52
CA SER A 53 -4.48 -1.41 18.25
C SER A 53 -3.53 -2.23 17.38
N SER A 54 -2.24 -2.14 17.72
CA SER A 54 -1.16 -2.92 17.08
C SER A 54 -0.19 -3.47 18.12
N GLY A 55 0.51 -4.56 17.78
CA GLY A 55 1.63 -5.04 18.59
C GLY A 55 1.29 -6.02 19.71
N HIS A 56 0.04 -6.51 19.80
CA HIS A 56 -0.37 -7.49 20.83
C HIS A 56 0.21 -8.90 20.61
N ARG A 57 0.18 -9.39 19.37
CA ARG A 57 0.74 -10.68 18.99
C ARG A 57 1.73 -10.44 17.87
N CYS A 58 2.98 -10.86 18.05
CA CYS A 58 4.04 -10.61 17.08
C CYS A 58 4.85 -11.87 16.82
N THR A 59 5.22 -12.06 15.56
CA THR A 59 6.09 -13.13 15.08
C THR A 59 7.34 -12.49 14.48
N ASP A 60 8.51 -12.85 15.01
CA ASP A 60 9.81 -12.39 14.52
C ASP A 60 10.37 -13.34 13.45
N GLY A 61 11.33 -12.86 12.66
CA GLY A 61 12.14 -13.73 11.80
C GLY A 61 11.46 -14.15 10.49
N THR A 62 10.42 -13.45 10.06
CA THR A 62 9.65 -13.79 8.85
C THR A 62 10.13 -12.99 7.65
N VAL A 63 10.13 -13.54 6.44
CA VAL A 63 10.50 -12.79 5.22
C VAL A 63 9.38 -11.85 4.71
N ALA A 64 8.14 -12.06 5.15
CA ALA A 64 6.98 -11.25 4.79
C ALA A 64 5.84 -11.49 5.79
N CYS A 65 5.02 -10.47 6.04
CA CYS A 65 3.80 -10.62 6.83
C CYS A 65 2.72 -11.29 5.98
N LYS A 66 2.23 -12.46 6.44
CA LYS A 66 1.31 -13.33 5.67
C LYS A 66 -0.16 -13.09 5.98
N GLY A 67 -0.49 -12.72 7.21
CA GLY A 67 -1.87 -12.50 7.62
C GLY A 67 -2.39 -11.16 7.13
N ASP A 68 -3.66 -11.11 6.71
CA ASP A 68 -4.33 -9.84 6.40
C ASP A 68 -4.37 -8.92 7.62
N THR A 69 -4.39 -9.46 8.84
CA THR A 69 -4.29 -8.69 10.07
C THR A 69 -2.85 -8.46 10.52
N ASP A 70 -1.85 -9.03 9.86
CA ASP A 70 -0.47 -8.90 10.28
C ASP A 70 0.21 -7.76 9.52
N ILE A 71 0.96 -6.95 10.26
CA ILE A 71 1.64 -5.78 9.71
C ILE A 71 3.10 -5.74 10.12
N PHE A 72 3.90 -5.17 9.23
CA PHE A 72 5.28 -4.84 9.47
C PHE A 72 5.41 -3.86 10.65
N ASN A 73 6.08 -4.30 11.71
CA ASN A 73 6.23 -3.56 12.96
C ASN A 73 7.70 -3.49 13.43
N GLY A 74 8.61 -4.09 12.68
CA GLY A 74 10.05 -4.01 12.93
C GLY A 74 10.82 -4.95 12.03
N MET A 75 12.13 -4.80 12.00
CA MET A 75 13.01 -5.61 11.17
C MET A 75 14.31 -6.01 11.88
N SER A 76 14.97 -7.01 11.35
CA SER A 76 16.33 -7.42 11.70
C SER A 76 17.02 -7.96 10.46
N TRP A 77 18.35 -7.81 10.38
CA TRP A 77 19.10 -8.44 9.30
C TRP A 77 19.21 -9.94 9.54
N ALA A 78 19.05 -10.73 8.47
CA ALA A 78 19.31 -12.15 8.50
C ALA A 78 20.81 -12.41 8.79
N PRO A 79 21.16 -13.59 9.33
CA PRO A 79 22.56 -13.95 9.64
C PRO A 79 23.54 -13.83 8.46
N ASN A 80 23.04 -13.96 7.23
CA ASN A 80 23.84 -13.80 6.01
C ASN A 80 24.14 -12.33 5.67
N GLY A 81 23.50 -11.36 6.34
CA GLY A 81 23.62 -9.93 6.06
C GLY A 81 23.04 -9.49 4.71
N GLN A 82 22.33 -10.37 3.98
CA GLN A 82 21.86 -10.11 2.62
C GLN A 82 20.34 -9.98 2.52
N SER A 83 19.60 -10.39 3.55
CA SER A 83 18.14 -10.28 3.57
C SER A 83 17.63 -9.68 4.87
N VAL A 84 16.47 -9.05 4.80
CA VAL A 84 15.77 -8.49 5.95
C VAL A 84 14.73 -9.50 6.43
N LEU A 85 14.70 -9.73 7.74
CA LEU A 85 13.65 -10.47 8.43
C LEU A 85 12.75 -9.48 9.16
N LEU A 86 11.45 -9.64 8.97
CA LEU A 86 10.39 -8.81 9.51
C LEU A 86 9.85 -9.39 10.82
N ARG A 87 9.52 -8.46 11.71
CA ARG A 87 8.60 -8.64 12.83
C ARG A 87 7.20 -8.26 12.36
N CYS A 88 6.33 -9.26 12.29
CA CYS A 88 4.94 -9.09 11.90
C CYS A 88 4.06 -9.11 13.13
N CYS A 89 3.27 -8.07 13.35
CA CYS A 89 2.38 -7.96 14.50
C CYS A 89 0.92 -7.85 14.06
N SER A 90 0.01 -8.36 14.90
CA SER A 90 -1.43 -8.24 14.69
C SER A 90 -1.89 -6.78 14.77
N LEU A 91 -2.71 -6.37 13.82
CA LEU A 91 -3.39 -5.09 13.72
C LEU A 91 -4.90 -5.32 13.86
N ASN A 92 -5.53 -4.55 14.74
CA ASN A 92 -6.97 -4.49 14.89
C ASN A 92 -7.43 -3.04 14.65
N VAL A 93 -8.02 -2.79 13.49
CA VAL A 93 -8.53 -1.46 13.10
C VAL A 93 -9.92 -1.60 12.48
N PRO A 94 -10.79 -0.58 12.58
CA PRO A 94 -12.16 -0.66 12.10
C PRO A 94 -12.23 -0.93 10.59
N LYS A 95 -11.45 -0.17 9.81
CA LYS A 95 -11.40 -0.29 8.36
C LYS A 95 -10.01 0.05 7.86
N LYS A 96 -9.50 -0.75 6.93
CA LYS A 96 -8.28 -0.45 6.19
C LYS A 96 -8.44 -0.74 4.70
N ILE A 97 -7.74 0.01 3.87
CA ILE A 97 -7.70 -0.18 2.42
C ILE A 97 -6.26 -0.26 1.94
N TYR A 98 -6.04 -1.04 0.90
CA TYR A 98 -4.77 -1.06 0.19
C TYR A 98 -4.66 0.21 -0.66
N VAL A 99 -3.57 0.95 -0.51
CA VAL A 99 -3.31 2.18 -1.27
C VAL A 99 -2.48 1.86 -2.50
N GLY A 100 -1.41 1.08 -2.32
CA GLY A 100 -0.51 0.74 -3.41
C GLY A 100 0.80 0.14 -2.94
N THR A 101 1.67 -0.05 -3.93
CA THR A 101 3.03 -0.55 -3.78
C THR A 101 3.98 0.42 -4.44
N ASP A 102 5.14 0.62 -3.84
CA ASP A 102 6.21 1.46 -4.39
C ASP A 102 7.57 0.81 -4.17
N LEU A 103 8.58 1.25 -4.93
CA LEU A 103 9.96 0.82 -4.81
C LEU A 103 10.81 1.98 -4.28
N VAL A 104 11.25 1.88 -3.02
CA VAL A 104 12.15 2.85 -2.39
C VAL A 104 13.57 2.49 -2.77
N THR A 105 14.20 3.30 -3.62
CA THR A 105 15.58 3.12 -4.10
C THR A 105 16.59 3.73 -3.13
N ALA A 106 17.87 3.41 -3.30
CA ALA A 106 18.95 4.02 -2.52
C ALA A 106 18.95 5.56 -2.63
N GLY A 107 19.15 6.24 -1.51
CA GLY A 107 19.05 7.70 -1.39
C GLY A 107 17.62 8.23 -1.30
N SER A 108 16.61 7.37 -1.26
CA SER A 108 15.19 7.77 -1.21
C SER A 108 14.47 7.20 0.01
N PHE A 109 13.27 7.70 0.25
CA PHE A 109 12.46 7.29 1.39
C PHE A 109 10.97 7.38 1.08
N TYR A 110 10.20 6.53 1.77
CA TYR A 110 8.75 6.61 1.80
C TYR A 110 8.28 7.24 3.12
N VAL A 111 7.26 8.12 3.06
CA VAL A 111 6.62 8.72 4.24
C VAL A 111 5.11 8.61 4.12
N GLY A 112 4.51 7.80 4.99
CA GLY A 112 3.08 7.77 5.28
C GLY A 112 2.71 8.82 6.32
N GLY A 113 1.74 8.50 7.17
CA GLY A 113 1.25 9.41 8.20
C GLY A 113 -0.17 9.91 7.94
N ALA A 114 -0.52 10.99 8.63
CA ALA A 114 -1.84 11.61 8.51
C ALA A 114 -2.09 12.15 7.10
N ILE A 115 -3.29 11.92 6.60
CA ILE A 115 -3.70 12.28 5.24
C ILE A 115 -4.44 13.61 5.24
N SER A 116 -4.05 14.47 4.30
CA SER A 116 -4.68 15.78 4.12
C SER A 116 -6.12 15.63 3.62
N GLU A 117 -7.00 16.55 3.99
CA GLU A 117 -8.45 16.45 3.70
C GLU A 117 -8.76 16.26 2.21
N LYS A 118 -7.97 16.86 1.32
CA LYS A 118 -8.11 16.74 -0.14
C LYS A 118 -7.82 15.33 -0.68
N ASP A 119 -7.03 14.53 0.05
CA ASP A 119 -6.57 13.21 -0.39
C ASP A 119 -7.28 12.09 0.40
N LYS A 120 -8.25 12.44 1.25
CA LYS A 120 -9.05 11.47 2.00
C LYS A 120 -9.96 10.67 1.06
N TYR A 121 -10.08 9.38 1.33
CA TYR A 121 -10.93 8.46 0.57
C TYR A 121 -12.40 8.51 1.04
N GLY A 122 -12.63 8.78 2.33
CA GLY A 122 -13.97 8.83 2.92
C GLY A 122 -14.22 10.11 3.73
N ASN A 123 -15.50 10.32 4.06
CA ASN A 123 -15.95 11.39 4.96
C ASN A 123 -15.86 11.00 6.44
N GLY A 124 -15.29 9.82 6.73
CA GLY A 124 -15.50 9.07 7.98
C GLY A 124 -14.63 9.50 9.16
N GLY A 125 -13.56 10.27 8.95
CA GLY A 125 -12.68 10.74 10.01
C GLY A 125 -11.23 10.87 9.57
N ASP A 126 -10.32 10.56 10.49
CA ASP A 126 -8.88 10.64 10.22
C ASP A 126 -8.41 9.43 9.43
N GLU A 127 -7.60 9.71 8.43
CA GLU A 127 -7.00 8.70 7.55
C GLU A 127 -5.49 8.73 7.73
N TYR A 128 -4.88 7.55 7.77
CA TYR A 128 -3.45 7.42 8.04
C TYR A 128 -2.81 6.32 7.22
N ASP A 129 -1.78 6.66 6.47
CA ASP A 129 -1.02 5.72 5.64
C ASP A 129 0.16 5.13 6.43
N PHE A 130 0.36 3.83 6.30
CA PHE A 130 1.46 3.12 6.93
C PHE A 130 1.89 1.92 6.09
N ILE A 131 3.12 1.46 6.34
CA ILE A 131 3.73 0.34 5.63
C ILE A 131 3.29 -0.97 6.29
N THR A 132 2.64 -1.86 5.55
CA THR A 132 2.21 -3.16 6.06
C THR A 132 3.18 -4.28 5.79
N ASN A 133 4.00 -4.15 4.76
CA ASN A 133 4.96 -5.17 4.36
C ASN A 133 6.09 -4.55 3.55
N ILE A 134 7.25 -5.22 3.53
CA ILE A 134 8.39 -4.81 2.72
C ILE A 134 9.05 -6.04 2.09
N ARG A 135 9.74 -5.83 0.97
CA ARG A 135 10.55 -6.85 0.30
C ARG A 135 11.77 -6.19 -0.32
N THR A 136 12.94 -6.70 0.02
CA THR A 136 14.18 -6.32 -0.66
C THR A 136 14.16 -6.83 -2.10
N GLU A 137 14.36 -5.94 -3.07
CA GLU A 137 14.42 -6.24 -4.50
C GLU A 137 15.72 -5.70 -5.11
N GLN A 138 16.00 -6.06 -6.37
CA GLN A 138 17.15 -5.49 -7.08
C GLN A 138 16.92 -3.98 -7.26
N GLY A 139 17.81 -3.16 -6.70
CA GLY A 139 17.74 -1.70 -6.79
C GLY A 139 16.97 -0.99 -5.68
N GLY A 140 16.39 -1.70 -4.69
CA GLY A 140 15.72 -1.04 -3.57
C GLY A 140 14.86 -1.95 -2.69
N VAL A 141 13.92 -1.33 -1.98
CA VAL A 141 12.96 -2.00 -1.10
C VAL A 141 11.55 -1.72 -1.60
N ARG A 142 10.84 -2.78 -2.01
CA ARG A 142 9.41 -2.67 -2.35
C ARG A 142 8.61 -2.57 -1.06
N VAL A 143 7.74 -1.58 -0.97
CA VAL A 143 6.87 -1.31 0.19
C VAL A 143 5.41 -1.48 -0.20
N TRP A 144 4.61 -2.07 0.69
CA TRP A 144 3.15 -2.17 0.57
C TRP A 144 2.51 -1.20 1.56
N VAL A 145 1.65 -0.32 1.06
CA VAL A 145 1.04 0.75 1.85
C VAL A 145 -0.44 0.48 2.01
N TYR A 146 -0.90 0.55 3.26
CA TYR A 146 -2.31 0.57 3.59
C TYR A 146 -2.67 1.86 4.29
N ARG A 147 -3.94 2.21 4.15
CA ARG A 147 -4.57 3.31 4.84
C ARG A 147 -5.54 2.78 5.88
N VAL A 148 -5.42 3.23 7.12
CA VAL A 148 -6.47 3.06 8.12
C VAL A 148 -7.44 4.23 8.02
N MET A 149 -8.73 3.95 8.13
CA MET A 149 -9.78 4.95 8.28
C MET A 149 -10.33 4.85 9.70
N CYS A 150 -10.14 5.91 10.47
CA CYS A 150 -10.70 6.05 11.80
C CYS A 150 -12.08 6.69 11.70
N GLU A 151 -13.04 6.12 12.43
CA GLU A 151 -14.36 6.74 12.58
C GLU A 151 -14.23 7.97 13.48
N LYS A 152 -14.89 9.08 13.15
CA LYS A 152 -15.00 10.23 14.05
C LYS A 152 -15.64 9.77 15.36
N GLU A 153 -14.99 10.08 16.49
CA GLU A 153 -15.60 9.94 17.80
C GLU A 153 -16.95 10.67 17.81
N GLY A 154 -18.04 9.91 17.90
CA GLY A 154 -19.41 10.44 17.82
C GLY A 154 -20.37 9.62 16.96
N VAL A 155 -19.89 8.70 16.11
CA VAL A 155 -20.73 7.63 15.58
C VAL A 155 -20.37 6.36 16.34
N PRO A 156 -21.18 5.88 17.29
CA PRO A 156 -20.95 4.54 17.81
C PRO A 156 -20.96 3.59 16.62
N ALA A 157 -19.94 2.76 16.51
CA ALA A 157 -19.91 1.60 15.62
C ALA A 157 -21.13 0.73 15.94
N ALA A 158 -22.27 1.09 15.35
CA ALA A 158 -23.49 0.33 15.41
C ALA A 158 -23.23 -0.90 14.57
N VAL A 159 -22.76 -1.95 15.24
CA VAL A 159 -23.12 -3.35 15.00
C VAL A 159 -23.59 -3.59 13.56
N ALA A 160 -22.64 -3.82 12.66
CA ALA A 160 -22.86 -4.72 11.54
C ALA A 160 -22.62 -6.17 11.97
N ALA A 161 -22.96 -6.52 13.21
CA ALA A 161 -23.45 -7.85 13.53
C ALA A 161 -24.93 -7.82 13.14
N ALA A 162 -25.24 -8.31 11.94
CA ALA A 162 -26.62 -8.55 11.54
C ALA A 162 -27.36 -9.26 12.70
N PRO A 163 -28.47 -8.70 13.21
CA PRO A 163 -29.22 -9.37 14.25
C PRO A 163 -29.73 -10.69 13.67
N ARG A 164 -29.35 -11.81 14.28
CA ARG A 164 -30.05 -13.09 14.11
C ARG A 164 -31.52 -12.85 14.48
N PRO A 165 -32.49 -13.05 13.58
CA PRO A 165 -33.87 -13.16 13.99
C PRO A 165 -34.07 -14.54 14.63
N THR A 166 -34.26 -14.57 15.94
CA THR A 166 -34.90 -15.68 16.63
C THR A 166 -36.34 -15.82 16.14
N ALA A 167 -36.57 -16.92 15.42
CA ALA A 167 -37.79 -17.72 15.30
C ALA A 167 -39.17 -17.06 15.45
N ALA A 168 -39.94 -17.08 14.35
CA ALA A 168 -41.35 -17.52 14.30
C ALA A 168 -41.76 -17.79 12.83
N PRO A 169 -42.90 -18.44 12.58
CA PRO A 169 -43.12 -19.88 12.44
C PRO A 169 -43.11 -20.40 10.98
N VAL A 170 -43.01 -21.72 10.85
CA VAL A 170 -42.92 -22.51 9.61
C VAL A 170 -44.01 -22.22 8.57
N PRO A 171 -43.66 -22.12 7.27
CA PRO A 171 -44.49 -22.64 6.20
C PRO A 171 -43.78 -23.67 5.31
N ARG A 172 -44.63 -24.47 4.67
CA ARG A 172 -44.45 -25.70 3.88
C ARG A 172 -43.70 -25.51 2.54
N PRO A 173 -43.35 -26.60 1.82
CA PRO A 173 -42.16 -26.66 0.96
C PRO A 173 -42.33 -26.22 -0.50
N ALA A 174 -41.21 -25.72 -1.02
CA ALA A 174 -40.65 -25.80 -2.38
C ALA A 174 -41.48 -25.36 -3.59
N GLU A 175 -41.09 -24.21 -4.16
CA GLU A 175 -41.22 -23.94 -5.60
C GLU A 175 -39.92 -23.32 -6.11
N ALA A 176 -39.40 -23.87 -7.21
CA ALA A 176 -38.05 -23.63 -7.73
C ALA A 176 -37.91 -22.25 -8.39
N ALA A 177 -36.81 -21.55 -8.08
CA ALA A 177 -36.40 -20.35 -8.82
C ALA A 177 -35.87 -20.73 -10.22
N PRO A 178 -36.17 -19.96 -11.28
CA PRO A 178 -35.74 -20.27 -12.64
C PRO A 178 -34.24 -20.02 -12.80
N ALA A 179 -33.56 -20.95 -13.47
CA ALA A 179 -32.15 -20.86 -13.81
C ALA A 179 -31.90 -19.69 -14.79
N GLU A 180 -30.99 -18.79 -14.43
CA GLU A 180 -30.42 -17.81 -15.36
C GLU A 180 -29.72 -18.56 -16.50
N THR A 181 -30.26 -18.43 -17.71
CA THR A 181 -29.69 -19.07 -18.89
C THR A 181 -28.52 -18.24 -19.42
N ASN A 182 -27.54 -18.91 -20.04
CA ASN A 182 -26.35 -18.27 -20.63
C ASN A 182 -26.64 -17.13 -21.62
N ALA A 183 -27.88 -17.03 -22.13
CA ALA A 183 -28.34 -15.97 -23.03
C ALA A 183 -28.37 -14.58 -22.34
N SER A 184 -28.83 -14.47 -21.09
CA SER A 184 -28.92 -13.18 -20.39
C SER A 184 -27.54 -12.61 -20.06
N ARG A 185 -26.56 -13.48 -19.79
CA ARG A 185 -25.16 -13.11 -19.57
C ARG A 185 -24.48 -12.62 -20.86
N GLN A 186 -24.88 -13.17 -22.00
CA GLN A 186 -24.32 -12.81 -23.30
C GLN A 186 -24.87 -11.47 -23.80
N GLU A 187 -26.16 -11.21 -23.58
CA GLU A 187 -26.79 -9.90 -23.85
C GLU A 187 -26.16 -8.77 -23.02
N ALA A 188 -25.87 -9.01 -21.73
CA ALA A 188 -25.19 -8.04 -20.88
C ALA A 188 -23.76 -7.72 -21.37
N PHE A 189 -23.06 -8.71 -21.94
CA PHE A 189 -21.72 -8.52 -22.48
C PHE A 189 -21.74 -7.72 -23.79
N GLU A 190 -22.70 -8.00 -24.67
CA GLU A 190 -22.88 -7.27 -25.93
C GLU A 190 -23.31 -5.81 -25.71
N ALA A 191 -24.20 -5.55 -24.75
CA ALA A 191 -24.58 -4.19 -24.37
C ALA A 191 -23.37 -3.37 -23.91
N ARG A 192 -22.49 -3.96 -23.09
CA ARG A 192 -21.26 -3.31 -22.61
C ARG A 192 -20.24 -3.07 -23.73
N ARG A 193 -20.16 -3.96 -24.71
CA ARG A 193 -19.27 -3.80 -25.88
C ARG A 193 -19.72 -2.65 -26.79
N ARG A 194 -21.02 -2.49 -27.04
CA ARG A 194 -21.56 -1.39 -27.86
C ARG A 194 -21.28 -0.03 -27.24
N TYR A 195 -21.51 0.10 -25.93
CA TYR A 195 -21.23 1.32 -25.19
C TYR A 195 -19.75 1.76 -25.27
N LEU A 196 -18.83 0.80 -25.22
CA LEU A 196 -17.38 1.06 -25.36
C LEU A 196 -17.00 1.53 -26.77
N LEU A 197 -17.59 0.94 -27.81
CA LEU A 197 -17.32 1.33 -29.20
C LEU A 197 -17.82 2.74 -29.51
N GLU A 198 -18.97 3.14 -28.97
CA GLU A 198 -19.54 4.47 -29.16
C GLU A 198 -18.68 5.58 -28.54
N ARG A 199 -18.04 5.33 -27.38
CA ARG A 199 -17.06 6.27 -26.81
C ARG A 199 -15.79 6.40 -27.65
N LEU A 200 -15.34 5.30 -28.27
CA LEU A 200 -14.13 5.30 -29.09
C LEU A 200 -14.35 5.99 -30.44
N SER A 201 -15.54 5.89 -31.04
CA SER A 201 -15.87 6.61 -32.27
C SER A 201 -16.00 8.11 -32.04
N GLY A 202 -16.60 8.55 -30.93
CA GLY A 202 -16.72 9.98 -30.60
C GLY A 202 -15.38 10.67 -30.28
N GLN A 203 -14.31 9.91 -30.05
CA GLN A 203 -12.97 10.46 -29.78
C GLN A 203 -12.14 10.71 -31.05
N LYS A 204 -12.62 10.27 -32.22
CA LYS A 204 -11.90 10.35 -33.50
C LYS A 204 -12.20 11.60 -34.34
N GLU A 205 -13.30 12.31 -34.06
CA GLU A 205 -13.71 13.51 -34.80
C GLU A 205 -13.05 14.81 -34.29
N THR A 206 -12.48 14.83 -33.07
CA THR A 206 -11.88 16.03 -32.47
C THR A 206 -10.37 16.18 -32.72
N ALA A 207 -9.79 15.45 -33.69
CA ALA A 207 -8.34 15.40 -33.92
C ALA A 207 -7.89 16.02 -35.27
N GLN A 208 -8.74 16.76 -35.97
CA GLN A 208 -8.40 17.46 -37.23
C GLN A 208 -8.83 18.93 -37.21
N SER A 209 -8.20 19.74 -36.37
CA SER A 209 -8.12 21.20 -36.56
C SER A 209 -7.32 21.78 -35.40
N GLU A 210 -6.09 22.18 -35.67
CA GLU A 210 -5.45 23.39 -35.10
C GLU A 210 -4.01 23.42 -35.63
N GLU A 211 -3.83 24.20 -36.70
CA GLU A 211 -2.55 24.66 -37.23
C GLU A 211 -1.87 25.60 -36.22
N ILE A 212 -0.54 25.63 -36.34
CA ILE A 212 0.45 26.23 -35.46
C ILE A 212 0.60 27.72 -35.77
N GLU A 213 0.58 28.58 -34.75
CA GLU A 213 1.22 29.90 -34.80
C GLU A 213 2.18 30.03 -33.61
N ASP A 214 3.40 30.39 -33.98
CA ASP A 214 4.65 30.47 -33.20
C ASP A 214 4.99 31.95 -33.08
N GLU A 215 4.95 32.51 -31.86
CA GLU A 215 5.61 33.78 -31.55
C GLU A 215 6.24 33.67 -30.16
N GLY A 216 7.57 33.84 -30.13
CA GLY A 216 8.38 33.82 -28.93
C GLY A 216 8.35 35.14 -28.17
N GLU A 217 8.60 35.05 -26.86
CA GLU A 217 8.95 36.22 -26.06
C GLU A 217 9.91 35.78 -24.94
N GLU A 218 11.14 36.30 -25.04
CA GLU A 218 12.20 36.17 -24.04
C GLU A 218 11.90 37.11 -22.86
N GLY A 219 11.97 36.59 -21.63
CA GLY A 219 11.75 37.36 -20.41
C GLY A 219 12.66 36.87 -19.28
N GLU A 220 13.56 37.76 -18.88
CA GLU A 220 14.65 37.60 -17.92
C GLU A 220 14.21 37.58 -16.44
N TYR A 221 14.99 36.80 -15.67
CA TYR A 221 15.26 36.68 -14.22
C TYR A 221 14.41 37.43 -13.15
N GLU A 222 14.06 36.71 -12.08
CA GLU A 222 14.35 37.12 -10.69
C GLU A 222 14.32 35.92 -9.73
N ASP A 223 15.31 35.87 -8.83
CA ASP A 223 15.54 34.86 -7.79
C ASP A 223 14.39 34.82 -6.76
N GLU A 224 13.71 33.69 -6.63
CA GLU A 224 12.84 33.40 -5.48
C GLU A 224 13.26 32.11 -4.77
N GLU A 225 13.31 32.23 -3.45
CA GLU A 225 13.77 31.29 -2.44
C GLU A 225 13.45 29.82 -2.70
N GLU A 226 14.49 29.00 -2.56
CA GLU A 226 14.48 27.54 -2.56
C GLU A 226 13.58 27.01 -1.41
N ALA A 227 12.28 26.88 -1.66
CA ALA A 227 11.42 26.04 -0.84
C ALA A 227 11.96 24.60 -0.90
N PRO A 228 12.08 23.86 0.23
CA PRO A 228 12.61 22.51 0.20
C PRO A 228 11.80 21.68 -0.77
N ALA A 229 12.51 21.13 -1.76
CA ALA A 229 11.96 20.35 -2.86
C ALA A 229 10.81 19.49 -2.37
N SER A 230 9.62 19.77 -2.90
CA SER A 230 8.40 18.98 -2.70
C SER A 230 8.78 17.51 -2.77
N THR A 231 8.82 16.88 -1.61
CA THR A 231 9.19 15.49 -1.38
C THR A 231 8.20 14.64 -2.16
N PHE A 232 8.56 14.28 -3.38
CA PHE A 232 7.68 13.56 -4.29
C PHE A 232 7.48 12.15 -3.72
N ASN A 233 6.41 11.98 -2.93
CA ASN A 233 5.91 10.67 -2.56
C ASN A 233 4.92 10.24 -3.66
N PRO A 234 5.29 9.33 -4.57
CA PRO A 234 4.44 8.90 -5.69
C PRO A 234 3.17 8.18 -5.24
N LEU A 235 3.08 7.76 -3.97
CA LEU A 235 1.90 7.12 -3.40
C LEU A 235 0.94 8.08 -2.69
N ARG A 236 1.22 9.39 -2.66
CA ARG A 236 0.19 10.37 -2.29
C ARG A 236 -0.81 10.45 -3.43
N TYR A 237 -1.92 9.72 -3.28
CA TYR A 237 -3.06 9.80 -4.19
C TYR A 237 -3.50 11.26 -4.35
N ARG A 238 -3.36 11.81 -5.56
CA ARG A 238 -3.99 13.06 -5.97
C ARG A 238 -5.28 12.70 -6.69
N PRO A 239 -6.48 13.02 -6.16
CA PRO A 239 -7.70 12.86 -6.94
C PRO A 239 -7.59 13.67 -8.24
N ALA A 240 -8.13 13.13 -9.33
CA ALA A 240 -8.15 13.83 -10.61
C ALA A 240 -8.80 15.20 -10.43
N VAL A 241 -8.02 16.27 -10.62
CA VAL A 241 -8.58 17.62 -10.72
C VAL A 241 -9.49 17.59 -11.94
N ARG A 242 -10.80 17.72 -11.74
CA ARG A 242 -11.72 18.04 -12.83
C ARG A 242 -11.26 19.38 -13.41
N GLY A 243 -10.47 19.35 -14.48
CA GLY A 243 -10.14 20.55 -15.26
C GLY A 243 -8.70 20.72 -15.74
N ALA A 244 -7.71 19.95 -15.26
CA ALA A 244 -6.33 20.14 -15.74
C ALA A 244 -6.00 19.17 -16.89
N LYS A 245 -5.95 19.69 -18.12
CA LYS A 245 -5.36 19.00 -19.27
C LYS A 245 -3.88 18.72 -18.97
N ALA A 246 -3.44 17.48 -19.16
CA ALA A 246 -2.04 17.11 -19.06
C ALA A 246 -1.22 17.81 -20.17
N PRO A 247 0.04 18.21 -19.92
CA PRO A 247 0.93 18.68 -20.97
C PRO A 247 1.26 17.50 -21.91
N ARG A 248 1.11 17.73 -23.21
CA ARG A 248 1.48 16.78 -24.26
C ARG A 248 3.00 16.71 -24.36
N VAL A 249 3.54 15.48 -24.39
CA VAL A 249 4.87 15.15 -24.92
C VAL A 249 4.66 14.59 -26.32
#